data_AF-A0A1U8PU57-F1
#
_entry.id   AF-A0A1U8PU57-F1
#
_cell.length_a   1.000
_cell.length_b   1.000
_cell.length_c   1.000
_cell.angle_alpha   90.00
_cell.angle_beta   90.00
_cell.angle_gamma   90.00
#
_symmetry.space_group_name_H-M   'P 1'
#
loop_
_entity.id
_entity.type
_entity.pdbx_description
1 polymer ?
#
loop_
_entity_poly.entity_id
_entity_poly.type
_entity_poly.pdbx_seq_one_letter_code
_entity_poly.pdbx_strand_id
1 'polypeptide(L)'
;MSSPAANIATAISTPTLDSESPALLQSITSHGGYAFTRMATLAAAGDQRAAEAACEMAWEQLHSGPWHSVLPVWRDAYSMACLHVAKFHLSNGEFRDALRSLDMGIIMGGPLLRKDLDSAIEGVLAAKSRHYHNGVADNDKEGHGEAGSRLLVSPQEFDKSEVLRILPIRSLSSKIVGKRSALSLEAFLCEYFLSGSPVIITDCMAHWPARTRWNDMDYLRRIAGDRTVPVEVGKNYLCSEWKQELVTFSEFLERVQSTGCSSKAPTYLAQHQLFDQINDLRKDISIPDYCCAGGGELRSLNAWFGPAGTVTPLHHDPHHNILAQVVGKKYVRLYSAKYSEELYPYSETMLNNSSQVDLDNIDEVEFPKSAIGGVPILEVQWCLRICKHLVFFLCLCFKILFGREVDFMYIKTFAGKIYVQPA
;
A
#
# COMPACT_ATOMS: atom_id res chain seq x y z
N MET A 1 -47.92 10.90 -12.82
CA MET A 1 -47.23 10.97 -11.52
C MET A 1 -45.74 10.93 -11.80
N SER A 2 -45.12 12.11 -11.86
CA SER A 2 -43.70 12.30 -12.13
C SER A 2 -42.91 12.04 -10.85
N SER A 3 -42.05 11.03 -10.85
CA SER A 3 -41.10 10.77 -9.76
C SER A 3 -40.08 11.92 -9.69
N PRO A 4 -39.72 12.45 -8.52
CA PRO A 4 -38.70 13.48 -8.41
C PRO A 4 -37.33 12.81 -8.51
N ALA A 5 -36.84 12.62 -9.75
CA ALA A 5 -35.42 12.44 -9.97
C ALA A 5 -34.73 13.75 -9.57
N ALA A 6 -34.27 13.84 -8.32
CA ALA A 6 -33.41 14.92 -7.88
C ALA A 6 -32.19 14.93 -8.82
N ASN A 7 -31.91 16.08 -9.43
CA ASN A 7 -30.77 16.31 -10.32
C ASN A 7 -29.45 15.99 -9.59
N ILE A 8 -28.99 14.74 -9.61
CA ILE A 8 -27.60 14.35 -9.28
C ILE A 8 -26.77 14.52 -10.56
N ALA A 9 -26.86 15.68 -11.21
CA ALA A 9 -26.06 15.98 -12.39
C ALA A 9 -24.83 16.81 -11.98
N THR A 10 -23.99 16.28 -11.10
CA THR A 10 -22.57 16.69 -11.11
C THR A 10 -21.88 15.81 -12.13
N ALA A 11 -21.85 16.29 -13.38
CA ALA A 11 -21.10 15.62 -14.43
C ALA A 11 -19.62 15.54 -14.03
N ILE A 12 -19.03 14.34 -14.13
CA ILE A 12 -17.59 14.15 -13.97
C ILE A 12 -16.89 14.93 -15.08
N SER A 13 -16.15 15.97 -14.72
CA SER A 13 -15.32 16.73 -15.66
C SER A 13 -14.09 15.92 -16.01
N THR A 14 -13.82 15.75 -17.31
CA THR A 14 -12.70 14.95 -17.82
C THR A 14 -11.93 15.71 -18.90
N PRO A 15 -11.35 16.89 -18.59
CA PRO A 15 -10.74 17.76 -19.59
C PRO A 15 -9.55 17.12 -20.32
N THR A 16 -8.79 16.26 -19.63
CA THR A 16 -7.64 15.56 -20.24
C THR A 16 -8.14 14.49 -21.21
N LEU A 17 -9.16 13.73 -20.81
CA LEU A 17 -9.81 12.77 -21.70
C LEU A 17 -10.38 13.49 -22.92
N ASP A 18 -11.07 14.61 -22.74
CA ASP A 18 -11.70 15.35 -23.83
C ASP A 18 -10.67 15.85 -24.85
N SER A 19 -9.47 16.28 -24.40
CA SER A 19 -8.39 16.72 -25.30
C SER A 19 -7.61 15.57 -25.93
N GLU A 20 -7.29 14.52 -25.17
CA GLU A 20 -6.40 13.44 -25.59
C GLU A 20 -7.13 12.28 -26.29
N SER A 21 -8.46 12.17 -26.15
CA SER A 21 -9.24 11.06 -26.71
C SER A 21 -8.97 10.78 -28.19
N PRO A 22 -8.91 11.78 -29.10
CA PRO A 22 -8.67 11.51 -30.53
C PRO A 22 -7.32 10.81 -30.77
N ALA A 23 -6.26 11.30 -30.11
CA ALA A 23 -4.91 10.74 -30.25
C ALA A 23 -4.81 9.36 -29.59
N LEU A 24 -5.40 9.18 -28.40
CA LEU A 24 -5.43 7.92 -27.69
C LEU A 24 -6.19 6.84 -28.50
N LEU A 25 -7.39 7.16 -29.00
CA LEU A 25 -8.18 6.23 -29.83
C LEU A 25 -7.48 5.86 -31.14
N GLN A 26 -6.77 6.81 -31.77
CA GLN A 26 -5.95 6.52 -32.95
C GLN A 26 -4.81 5.55 -32.61
N SER A 27 -4.11 5.77 -31.48
CA SER A 27 -3.05 4.87 -30.99
C SER A 27 -3.58 3.48 -30.64
N ILE A 28 -4.73 3.37 -29.97
CA ILE A 28 -5.36 2.08 -29.67
C ILE A 28 -5.68 1.33 -30.97
N THR A 29 -6.21 2.06 -31.96
CA THR A 29 -6.56 1.51 -33.27
C THR A 29 -5.34 0.97 -34.02
N SER A 30 -4.19 1.67 -33.98
CA SER A 30 -2.95 1.19 -34.61
C SER A 30 -2.40 -0.08 -33.96
N HIS A 31 -2.80 -0.37 -32.72
CA HIS A 31 -2.47 -1.59 -31.99
C HIS A 31 -3.59 -2.64 -32.04
N GLY A 32 -4.49 -2.55 -33.03
CA GLY A 32 -5.54 -3.55 -33.29
C GLY A 32 -6.82 -3.35 -32.48
N GLY A 33 -6.94 -2.28 -31.69
CA GLY A 33 -8.09 -2.03 -30.82
C GLY A 33 -9.34 -1.46 -31.51
N TYR A 34 -9.61 -1.79 -32.77
CA TYR A 34 -10.74 -1.24 -33.54
C TYR A 34 -12.10 -1.39 -32.84
N ALA A 35 -12.36 -2.57 -32.29
CA ALA A 35 -13.60 -2.85 -31.58
C ALA A 35 -13.68 -2.06 -30.25
N PHE A 36 -12.56 -1.88 -29.54
CA PHE A 36 -12.49 -1.05 -28.34
C PHE A 36 -12.82 0.41 -28.71
N THR A 37 -12.16 0.95 -29.74
CA THR A 37 -12.37 2.32 -30.20
C THR A 37 -13.84 2.60 -30.53
N ARG A 38 -14.51 1.64 -31.17
CA ARG A 38 -15.95 1.73 -31.47
C ARG A 38 -16.78 1.78 -30.18
N MET A 39 -16.52 0.88 -29.23
CA MET A 39 -17.25 0.84 -27.96
C MET A 39 -16.99 2.10 -27.12
N ALA A 40 -15.75 2.56 -27.02
CA ALA A 40 -15.39 3.80 -26.34
C ALA A 40 -16.08 5.04 -26.94
N THR A 41 -16.19 5.09 -28.28
CA THR A 41 -16.91 6.18 -28.96
C THR A 41 -18.41 6.17 -28.63
N LEU A 42 -19.03 4.99 -28.61
CA LEU A 42 -20.44 4.85 -28.21
C LEU A 42 -20.65 5.17 -26.72
N ALA A 43 -19.71 4.77 -25.86
CA ALA A 43 -19.71 5.10 -24.44
C ALA A 43 -19.65 6.62 -24.22
N ALA A 44 -18.78 7.32 -24.96
CA ALA A 44 -18.71 8.79 -24.94
C ALA A 44 -20.02 9.45 -25.44
N ALA A 45 -20.76 8.79 -26.33
CA ALA A 45 -22.07 9.22 -26.82
C ALA A 45 -23.25 8.87 -25.87
N GLY A 46 -22.98 8.23 -24.72
CA GLY A 46 -23.99 7.93 -23.71
C GLY A 46 -24.50 6.48 -23.70
N ASP A 47 -23.84 5.54 -24.38
CA ASP A 47 -24.19 4.11 -24.32
C ASP A 47 -23.49 3.40 -23.16
N GLN A 48 -24.26 3.09 -22.11
CA GLN A 48 -23.76 2.39 -20.92
C GLN A 48 -23.20 0.99 -21.25
N ARG A 49 -23.88 0.22 -22.11
CA ARG A 49 -23.42 -1.14 -22.44
C ARG A 49 -22.12 -1.10 -23.21
N ALA A 50 -21.95 -0.09 -24.05
CA ALA A 50 -20.67 0.13 -24.74
C ALA A 50 -19.55 0.52 -23.77
N ALA A 51 -19.85 1.25 -22.70
CA ALA A 51 -18.85 1.57 -21.66
C ALA A 51 -18.38 0.32 -20.91
N GLU A 52 -19.32 -0.53 -20.50
CA GLU A 52 -19.04 -1.82 -19.85
C GLU A 52 -18.22 -2.73 -20.79
N ALA A 53 -18.65 -2.87 -22.05
CA ALA A 53 -17.92 -3.66 -23.05
C ALA A 53 -16.51 -3.13 -23.31
N ALA A 54 -16.32 -1.81 -23.43
CA ALA A 54 -14.98 -1.23 -23.58
C ALA A 54 -14.09 -1.54 -22.38
N CYS A 55 -14.65 -1.51 -21.16
CA CYS A 55 -13.93 -1.82 -19.93
C CYS A 55 -13.47 -3.28 -19.91
N GLU A 56 -14.36 -4.22 -20.23
CA GLU A 56 -14.03 -5.65 -20.34
C GLU A 56 -12.95 -5.91 -21.39
N MET A 57 -13.08 -5.30 -22.57
CA MET A 57 -12.09 -5.46 -23.64
C MET A 57 -10.70 -4.96 -23.23
N ALA A 58 -10.61 -3.78 -22.60
CA ALA A 58 -9.34 -3.28 -22.10
C ALA A 58 -8.79 -4.16 -20.98
N TRP A 59 -9.65 -4.65 -20.07
CA TRP A 59 -9.27 -5.61 -19.03
C TRP A 59 -8.64 -6.88 -19.61
N GLU A 60 -9.25 -7.49 -20.63
CA GLU A 60 -8.70 -8.66 -21.31
C GLU A 60 -7.30 -8.39 -21.89
N GLN A 61 -7.09 -7.21 -22.47
CA GLN A 61 -5.77 -6.82 -22.99
C GLN A 61 -4.74 -6.69 -21.87
N LEU A 62 -5.10 -6.13 -20.72
CA LEU A 62 -4.23 -6.05 -19.55
C LEU A 62 -3.84 -7.43 -18.98
N HIS A 63 -4.66 -8.46 -19.19
CA HIS A 63 -4.46 -9.81 -18.66
C HIS A 63 -4.08 -10.85 -19.72
N SER A 64 -3.78 -10.42 -20.94
CA SER A 64 -3.37 -11.29 -22.05
C SER A 64 -1.96 -11.88 -21.89
N GLY A 65 -1.18 -11.42 -20.91
CA GLY A 65 0.17 -11.89 -20.63
C GLY A 65 0.80 -11.21 -19.41
N PRO A 66 2.12 -11.35 -19.21
CA PRO A 66 2.83 -10.70 -18.12
C PRO A 66 2.66 -9.17 -18.15
N TRP A 67 2.47 -8.55 -16.99
CA TRP A 67 2.21 -7.10 -16.87
C TRP A 67 3.24 -6.22 -17.56
N HIS A 68 4.52 -6.60 -17.51
CA HIS A 68 5.62 -5.86 -18.15
C HIS A 68 5.55 -5.86 -19.68
N SER A 69 4.80 -6.78 -20.29
CA SER A 69 4.57 -6.88 -21.73
C SER A 69 3.33 -6.14 -22.20
N VAL A 70 2.47 -5.69 -21.28
CA VAL A 70 1.27 -4.93 -21.58
C VAL A 70 1.65 -3.57 -22.14
N LEU A 71 1.18 -3.28 -23.36
CA LEU A 71 1.46 -1.99 -24.02
C LEU A 71 0.86 -0.83 -23.20
N PRO A 72 1.59 0.29 -23.01
CA PRO A 72 1.11 1.44 -22.25
C PRO A 72 -0.27 1.95 -22.71
N VAL A 73 -0.52 1.91 -24.03
CA VAL A 73 -1.78 2.34 -24.64
C VAL A 73 -3.01 1.61 -24.08
N TRP A 74 -2.88 0.32 -23.74
CA TRP A 74 -3.99 -0.46 -23.17
C TRP A 74 -4.26 -0.10 -21.71
N ARG A 75 -3.25 0.39 -20.98
CA ARG A 75 -3.42 0.92 -19.62
C ARG A 75 -4.18 2.25 -19.65
N ASP A 76 -3.84 3.12 -20.59
CA ASP A 76 -4.59 4.37 -20.81
C ASP A 76 -6.01 4.10 -21.33
N ALA A 77 -6.20 3.09 -22.20
CA ALA A 77 -7.51 2.62 -22.65
C ALA A 77 -8.39 2.13 -21.49
N TYR A 78 -7.81 1.37 -20.56
CA TYR A 78 -8.53 0.91 -19.37
C TYR A 78 -8.97 2.09 -18.49
N SER A 79 -8.09 3.09 -18.31
CA SER A 79 -8.40 4.33 -17.56
C SER A 79 -9.58 5.09 -18.17
N MET A 80 -9.59 5.22 -19.50
CA MET A 80 -10.69 5.83 -20.27
C MET A 80 -12.00 5.06 -20.04
N ALA A 81 -11.98 3.74 -20.15
CA ALA A 81 -13.18 2.93 -19.96
C ALA A 81 -13.71 3.02 -18.52
N CYS A 82 -12.83 3.00 -17.52
CA CYS A 82 -13.19 3.22 -16.12
C CYS A 82 -13.88 4.58 -15.89
N LEU A 83 -13.39 5.66 -16.50
CA LEU A 83 -14.04 6.98 -16.44
C LEU A 83 -15.44 6.97 -17.05
N HIS A 84 -15.63 6.29 -18.19
CA HIS A 84 -16.96 6.16 -18.79
C HIS A 84 -17.92 5.39 -17.91
N VAL A 85 -17.52 4.21 -17.42
CA VAL A 85 -18.34 3.38 -16.52
C VAL A 85 -18.71 4.15 -15.25
N ALA A 86 -17.75 4.86 -14.64
CA ALA A 86 -17.98 5.65 -13.44
C ALA A 86 -19.00 6.79 -13.66
N LYS A 87 -19.03 7.41 -14.85
CA LYS A 87 -20.03 8.44 -15.20
C LYS A 87 -21.45 7.87 -15.13
N PHE A 88 -21.68 6.65 -15.64
CA PHE A 88 -22.99 6.01 -15.61
C PHE A 88 -23.39 5.63 -14.18
N HIS A 89 -22.52 4.98 -13.42
CA HIS A 89 -22.79 4.66 -12.01
C HIS A 89 -23.11 5.91 -11.19
N LEU A 90 -22.36 6.99 -11.36
CA LEU A 90 -22.65 8.25 -10.68
C LEU A 90 -24.03 8.80 -11.06
N SER A 91 -24.40 8.75 -12.35
CA SER A 91 -25.71 9.22 -12.81
C SER A 91 -26.89 8.41 -12.25
N ASN A 92 -26.65 7.13 -11.92
CA ASN A 92 -27.61 6.24 -11.28
C ASN A 92 -27.63 6.36 -9.74
N GLY A 93 -26.74 7.17 -9.14
CA GLY A 93 -26.58 7.26 -7.68
C GLY A 93 -25.80 6.08 -7.07
N GLU A 94 -25.15 5.26 -7.89
CA GLU A 94 -24.36 4.09 -7.49
C GLU A 94 -22.93 4.52 -7.10
N PHE A 95 -22.81 5.28 -6.01
CA PHE A 95 -21.53 5.92 -5.63
C PHE A 95 -20.39 4.91 -5.37
N ARG A 96 -20.70 3.76 -4.78
CA ARG A 96 -19.70 2.72 -4.48
C ARG A 96 -19.13 2.11 -5.77
N ASP A 97 -19.99 1.78 -6.72
CA ASP A 97 -19.57 1.21 -8.00
C ASP A 97 -18.81 2.24 -8.85
N ALA A 98 -19.23 3.51 -8.82
CA ALA A 98 -18.48 4.60 -9.45
C ALA A 98 -17.06 4.72 -8.86
N LEU A 99 -16.92 4.72 -7.53
CA LEU A 99 -15.59 4.77 -6.87
C LEU A 99 -14.76 3.54 -7.20
N ARG A 100 -15.36 2.35 -7.20
CA ARG A 100 -14.69 1.11 -7.58
C ARG A 100 -14.13 1.19 -8.99
N SER A 101 -14.93 1.62 -9.98
CA SER A 101 -14.44 1.79 -11.36
C SER A 101 -13.27 2.77 -11.44
N LEU A 102 -13.34 3.91 -10.75
CA LEU A 102 -12.27 4.90 -10.74
C LEU A 102 -10.99 4.40 -10.05
N ASP A 103 -11.12 3.69 -8.93
CA ASP A 103 -10.00 3.08 -8.22
C ASP A 103 -9.33 2.00 -9.08
N MET A 104 -10.11 1.20 -9.82
CA MET A 104 -9.55 0.26 -10.80
C MET A 104 -8.75 0.98 -11.89
N GLY A 105 -9.25 2.13 -12.38
CA GLY A 105 -8.50 3.00 -13.29
C GLY A 105 -7.20 3.53 -12.68
N ILE A 106 -7.16 3.82 -11.37
CA ILE A 106 -5.94 4.24 -10.67
C ILE A 106 -4.95 3.10 -10.50
N ILE A 107 -5.43 1.89 -10.18
CA ILE A 107 -4.61 0.73 -9.84
C ILE A 107 -4.02 0.07 -11.11
N MET A 108 -4.83 -0.07 -12.15
CA MET A 108 -4.49 -0.82 -13.37
C MET A 108 -4.30 0.08 -14.58
N GLY A 109 -4.61 1.37 -14.47
CA GLY A 109 -4.54 2.30 -15.58
C GLY A 109 -3.16 2.90 -15.84
N GLY A 110 -3.07 3.63 -16.94
CA GLY A 110 -1.88 4.38 -17.33
C GLY A 110 -1.93 5.82 -16.77
N PRO A 111 -0.80 6.55 -16.84
CA PRO A 111 -0.69 7.86 -16.21
C PRO A 111 -1.43 8.97 -16.96
N LEU A 112 -1.82 8.76 -18.23
CA LEU A 112 -2.35 9.81 -19.11
C LEU A 112 -3.57 10.50 -18.49
N LEU A 113 -4.49 9.72 -17.93
CA LEU A 113 -5.77 10.18 -17.43
C LEU A 113 -5.82 10.29 -15.90
N ARG A 114 -4.66 10.28 -15.23
CA ARG A 114 -4.60 10.26 -13.77
C ARG A 114 -5.30 11.47 -13.12
N LYS A 115 -5.09 12.67 -13.66
CA LYS A 115 -5.72 13.89 -13.15
C LYS A 115 -7.26 13.85 -13.24
N ASP A 116 -7.77 13.27 -14.32
CA ASP A 116 -9.21 13.14 -14.54
C ASP A 116 -9.80 12.10 -13.58
N LEU A 117 -9.10 10.97 -13.34
CA LEU A 117 -9.50 9.98 -12.34
C LEU A 117 -9.55 10.58 -10.93
N ASP A 118 -8.50 11.31 -10.53
CA ASP A 118 -8.45 11.94 -9.20
C ASP A 118 -9.58 12.95 -9.03
N SER A 119 -9.82 13.81 -10.04
CA SER A 119 -10.91 14.79 -10.04
C SER A 119 -12.29 14.13 -10.02
N ALA A 120 -12.45 13.01 -10.72
CA ALA A 120 -13.68 12.23 -10.73
C ALA A 120 -14.00 11.65 -9.35
N ILE A 121 -12.99 11.12 -8.65
CA ILE A 121 -13.15 10.57 -7.30
C ILE A 121 -13.58 11.67 -6.33
N GLU A 122 -12.94 12.83 -6.36
CA GLU A 122 -13.35 13.99 -5.55
C GLU A 122 -14.81 14.39 -5.85
N GLY A 123 -15.19 14.41 -7.13
CA GLY A 123 -16.56 14.68 -7.57
C GLY A 123 -17.58 13.67 -7.02
N VAL A 124 -17.27 12.37 -7.09
CA VAL A 124 -18.13 11.29 -6.58
C VAL A 124 -18.25 11.36 -5.06
N LEU A 125 -17.14 11.55 -4.33
CA LEU A 125 -17.15 11.69 -2.86
C LEU A 125 -17.96 12.91 -2.41
N ALA A 126 -17.85 14.03 -3.13
CA ALA A 126 -18.63 15.23 -2.85
C ALA A 126 -20.12 15.02 -3.16
N ALA A 127 -20.45 14.33 -4.25
CA ALA A 127 -21.83 13.99 -4.60
C ALA A 127 -22.47 13.05 -3.58
N LYS A 128 -21.74 11.99 -3.18
CA LYS A 128 -22.12 11.07 -2.10
C LYS A 128 -22.42 11.85 -0.82
N SER A 129 -21.50 12.73 -0.40
CA SER A 129 -21.68 13.55 0.81
C SER A 129 -22.94 14.41 0.76
N ARG A 130 -23.24 15.07 -0.38
CA ARG A 130 -24.48 15.85 -0.55
C ARG A 130 -25.73 14.98 -0.51
N HIS A 131 -25.67 13.77 -1.07
CA HIS A 131 -26.80 12.83 -1.08
C HIS A 131 -27.21 12.40 0.34
N TYR A 132 -26.24 12.06 1.20
CA TYR A 132 -26.52 11.72 2.61
C TYR A 132 -27.07 12.90 3.42
N HIS A 133 -26.61 14.14 3.16
CA HIS A 133 -27.14 15.33 3.86
C HIS A 133 -28.59 15.66 3.45
N ASN A 134 -29.03 15.24 2.26
CA ASN A 134 -30.35 15.53 1.71
C ASN A 134 -31.41 14.44 2.00
N GLY A 135 -31.13 13.47 2.89
CA GLY A 135 -32.17 12.66 3.54
C GLY A 135 -32.49 11.29 2.93
N VAL A 136 -31.65 10.75 2.04
CA VAL A 136 -31.73 9.33 1.66
C VAL A 136 -30.63 8.58 2.40
N ALA A 137 -30.96 8.14 3.63
CA ALA A 137 -30.13 7.18 4.34
C ALA A 137 -30.13 5.88 3.53
N ASP A 138 -28.94 5.42 3.17
CA ASP A 138 -28.76 4.09 2.60
C ASP A 138 -29.29 3.05 3.58
N ASN A 139 -29.96 2.01 3.08
CA ASN A 139 -30.57 0.95 3.90
C ASN A 139 -29.54 -0.02 4.47
N ASP A 140 -28.25 0.31 4.37
CA ASP A 140 -27.16 -0.38 5.04
C ASP A 140 -27.21 -0.05 6.53
N LYS A 141 -28.02 -0.85 7.24
CA LYS A 141 -27.93 -1.04 8.69
C LYS A 141 -26.56 -1.64 9.03
N GLU A 142 -25.51 -0.83 9.00
CA GLU A 142 -24.34 -1.11 9.82
C GLU A 142 -24.66 -0.66 11.25
N GLY A 143 -24.73 -1.64 12.15
CA GLY A 143 -25.17 -1.44 13.52
C GLY A 143 -24.44 -0.28 14.20
N HIS A 144 -25.24 0.66 14.72
CA HIS A 144 -24.84 1.56 15.80
C HIS A 144 -24.55 0.71 17.06
N GLY A 145 -23.39 0.06 17.06
CA GLY A 145 -22.72 -0.37 18.28
C GLY A 145 -22.09 0.85 18.95
N GLU A 146 -22.28 0.95 20.26
CA GLU A 146 -21.91 2.04 21.17
C GLU A 146 -20.65 2.83 20.80
N ALA A 147 -20.71 4.15 21.03
CA ALA A 147 -19.66 5.14 20.85
C ALA A 147 -18.47 4.94 21.83
N GLY A 148 -17.79 3.80 21.73
CA GLY A 148 -16.44 3.60 22.22
C GLY A 148 -15.45 3.93 21.11
N SER A 149 -14.43 4.74 21.40
CA SER A 149 -13.36 5.04 20.45
C SER A 149 -12.76 3.73 19.90
N ARG A 150 -13.02 3.42 18.63
CA ARG A 150 -12.46 2.24 17.93
C ARG A 150 -11.04 2.54 17.51
N LEU A 151 -10.15 2.77 18.48
CA LEU A 151 -8.73 2.90 18.15
C LEU A 151 -8.27 1.61 17.49
N LEU A 152 -7.48 1.73 16.42
CA LEU A 152 -6.79 0.61 15.83
C LEU A 152 -5.94 -0.13 16.85
N VAL A 153 -5.38 0.67 17.76
CA VAL A 153 -4.35 0.23 18.66
C VAL A 153 -4.61 0.76 20.07
N SER A 154 -4.85 -0.13 21.03
CA SER A 154 -5.19 0.23 22.41
C SER A 154 -3.96 0.34 23.34
N PRO A 155 -3.95 1.29 24.31
CA PRO A 155 -2.85 1.45 25.27
C PRO A 155 -2.78 0.35 26.32
N GLN A 156 -2.43 -0.87 25.90
CA GLN A 156 -2.15 -1.97 26.82
C GLN A 156 -0.65 -2.15 27.05
N GLU A 157 -0.33 -2.67 28.24
CA GLU A 157 1.02 -3.03 28.64
C GLU A 157 1.55 -4.24 27.85
N PHE A 158 2.87 -4.36 27.84
CA PHE A 158 3.62 -5.30 27.04
C PHE A 158 3.95 -6.56 27.81
N ASP A 159 3.80 -7.70 27.14
CA ASP A 159 4.33 -8.96 27.63
C ASP A 159 5.56 -9.35 26.80
N LYS A 160 6.74 -9.30 27.44
CA LYS A 160 8.01 -9.69 26.83
C LYS A 160 8.04 -11.15 26.43
N SER A 161 7.39 -12.00 27.22
CA SER A 161 7.36 -13.44 27.00
C SER A 161 6.50 -13.78 25.78
N GLU A 162 5.39 -13.08 25.59
CA GLU A 162 4.53 -13.19 24.41
C GLU A 162 5.28 -12.82 23.13
N VAL A 163 6.00 -11.69 23.13
CA VAL A 163 6.73 -11.24 21.93
C VAL A 163 7.91 -12.15 21.59
N LEU A 164 8.68 -12.60 22.58
CA LEU A 164 9.78 -13.54 22.33
C LEU A 164 9.32 -14.87 21.74
N ARG A 165 8.08 -15.30 21.98
CA ARG A 165 7.49 -16.49 21.36
C ARG A 165 7.10 -16.28 19.89
N ILE A 166 6.87 -15.03 19.49
CA ILE A 166 6.42 -14.66 18.14
C ILE A 166 7.60 -14.27 17.25
N LEU A 167 8.69 -13.77 17.82
CA LEU A 167 9.85 -13.33 17.06
C LEU A 167 10.68 -14.51 16.54
N PRO A 168 11.36 -14.34 15.39
CA PRO A 168 12.30 -15.31 14.86
C PRO A 168 13.35 -15.76 15.87
N ILE A 169 13.92 -16.96 15.66
CA ILE A 169 15.03 -17.48 16.48
C ILE A 169 16.19 -16.46 16.48
N ARG A 170 16.86 -16.31 17.64
CA ARG A 170 17.95 -15.32 17.89
C ARG A 170 17.54 -13.84 17.77
N SER A 171 16.25 -13.54 17.87
CA SER A 171 15.82 -12.15 17.98
C SER A 171 16.25 -11.52 19.30
N LEU A 172 16.62 -10.23 19.27
CA LEU A 172 17.02 -9.41 20.42
C LEU A 172 18.34 -9.84 21.08
N SER A 173 19.15 -10.67 20.42
CA SER A 173 20.46 -11.11 20.90
C SER A 173 21.63 -10.47 20.14
N SER A 174 21.36 -9.54 19.21
CA SER A 174 22.34 -9.02 18.26
C SER A 174 22.53 -7.51 18.40
N LYS A 175 23.45 -6.93 17.60
CA LYS A 175 23.77 -5.50 17.68
C LYS A 175 22.56 -4.67 17.24
N ILE A 176 22.12 -3.77 18.12
CA ILE A 176 20.98 -2.89 17.87
C ILE A 176 21.42 -1.72 16.97
N VAL A 177 20.59 -1.38 15.99
CA VAL A 177 20.79 -0.20 15.14
C VAL A 177 20.73 1.08 15.97
N GLY A 178 21.73 1.94 15.78
CA GLY A 178 21.87 3.19 16.52
C GLY A 178 20.71 4.16 16.29
N LYS A 179 20.33 4.89 17.34
CA LYS A 179 19.30 5.93 17.31
C LYS A 179 19.94 7.31 17.30
N ARG A 180 19.44 8.19 16.44
CA ARG A 180 19.84 9.60 16.37
C ARG A 180 18.59 10.47 16.33
N SER A 181 18.62 11.57 17.10
CA SER A 181 17.71 12.71 16.98
C SER A 181 18.48 13.90 16.43
N ALA A 182 17.80 14.85 15.82
CA ALA A 182 18.37 16.07 15.25
C ALA A 182 19.56 15.78 14.31
N LEU A 183 19.48 14.70 13.54
CA LEU A 183 20.54 14.29 12.61
C LEU A 183 20.57 15.28 11.44
N SER A 184 21.68 16.00 11.23
CA SER A 184 21.78 16.88 10.06
C SER A 184 21.85 16.06 8.78
N LEU A 185 21.43 16.66 7.66
CA LEU A 185 21.50 16.01 6.34
C LEU A 185 22.95 15.63 5.96
N GLU A 186 23.92 16.49 6.31
CA GLU A 186 25.35 16.23 6.12
C GLU A 186 25.83 15.04 6.96
N ALA A 187 25.48 14.98 8.25
CA ALA A 187 25.85 13.85 9.11
C ALA A 187 25.20 12.55 8.63
N PHE A 188 23.93 12.59 8.20
CA PHE A 188 23.28 11.46 7.57
C PHE A 188 24.03 10.98 6.33
N LEU A 189 24.41 11.91 5.44
CA LEU A 189 25.14 11.59 4.22
C LEU A 189 26.51 10.95 4.51
N CYS A 190 27.31 11.58 5.36
CA CYS A 190 28.69 11.18 5.64
C CYS A 190 28.80 9.93 6.53
N GLU A 191 27.99 9.84 7.58
CA GLU A 191 28.13 8.78 8.60
C GLU A 191 27.35 7.50 8.21
N TYR A 192 26.22 7.63 7.51
CA TYR A 192 25.28 6.52 7.31
C TYR A 192 25.06 6.18 5.83
N PHE A 193 24.73 7.17 5.01
CA PHE A 193 24.38 6.95 3.61
C PHE A 193 25.56 6.41 2.80
N LEU A 194 26.72 7.09 2.83
CA LEU A 194 27.91 6.70 2.06
C LEU A 194 28.53 5.37 2.55
N SER A 195 28.34 5.05 3.82
CA SER A 195 28.83 3.81 4.44
C SER A 195 27.87 2.64 4.28
N GLY A 196 26.63 2.89 3.82
CA GLY A 196 25.56 1.88 3.78
C GLY A 196 25.13 1.40 5.16
N SER A 197 25.32 2.22 6.20
CA SER A 197 25.01 1.82 7.58
C SER A 197 23.58 2.21 7.96
N PRO A 198 22.78 1.29 8.53
CA PRO A 198 21.42 1.61 8.96
C PRO A 198 21.41 2.55 10.17
N VAL A 199 20.38 3.40 10.27
CA VAL A 199 20.15 4.33 11.38
C VAL A 199 18.68 4.51 11.66
N ILE A 200 18.31 4.68 12.93
CA ILE A 200 16.97 5.07 13.35
C ILE A 200 16.97 6.58 13.63
N ILE A 201 16.15 7.32 12.90
CA ILE A 201 15.94 8.77 13.10
C ILE A 201 14.66 8.97 13.89
N THR A 202 14.76 9.49 15.11
CA THR A 202 13.66 9.41 16.10
C THR A 202 12.66 10.56 16.04
N ASP A 203 13.01 11.69 15.43
CA ASP A 203 12.25 12.94 15.46
C ASP A 203 11.78 13.43 14.08
N CYS A 204 12.21 12.78 13.00
CA CYS A 204 11.89 13.20 11.63
C CYS A 204 10.38 13.32 11.34
N MET A 205 9.57 12.42 11.89
CA MET A 205 8.12 12.41 11.67
C MET A 205 7.33 13.22 12.72
N ALA A 206 8.00 13.96 13.62
CA ALA A 206 7.36 14.52 14.80
C ALA A 206 6.14 15.41 14.46
N HIS A 207 6.20 16.10 13.32
CA HIS A 207 5.20 17.04 12.81
C HIS A 207 4.10 16.40 11.95
N TRP A 208 4.16 15.10 11.64
CA TRP A 208 3.17 14.46 10.77
C TRP A 208 1.79 14.36 11.43
N PRO A 209 0.71 14.88 10.81
CA PRO A 209 -0.67 14.68 11.28
C PRO A 209 -1.03 13.20 11.46
N ALA A 210 -0.49 12.33 10.60
CA ALA A 210 -0.65 10.88 10.61
C ALA A 210 -0.44 10.25 12.00
N ARG A 211 0.50 10.78 12.80
CA ARG A 211 0.82 10.26 14.15
C ARG A 211 -0.34 10.32 15.14
N THR A 212 -1.31 11.18 14.88
CA THR A 212 -2.50 11.36 15.74
C THR A 212 -3.75 10.81 15.08
N ARG A 213 -3.89 10.99 13.76
CA ARG A 213 -5.12 10.68 13.02
C ARG A 213 -5.24 9.21 12.66
N TRP A 214 -4.14 8.53 12.32
CA TRP A 214 -4.23 7.18 11.75
C TRP A 214 -4.43 6.08 12.78
N ASN A 215 -4.41 6.37 14.08
CA ASN A 215 -4.86 5.41 15.09
C ASN A 215 -6.38 5.39 15.25
N ASP A 216 -7.10 6.35 14.65
CA ASP A 216 -8.56 6.45 14.68
C ASP A 216 -9.16 5.72 13.48
N MET A 217 -9.86 4.60 13.74
CA MET A 217 -10.55 3.84 12.69
C MET A 217 -11.65 4.64 12.01
N ASP A 218 -12.36 5.48 12.75
CA ASP A 218 -13.48 6.23 12.22
C ASP A 218 -12.96 7.36 11.32
N TYR A 219 -11.79 7.93 11.65
CA TYR A 219 -11.05 8.78 10.74
C TYR A 219 -10.74 8.08 9.42
N LEU A 220 -10.12 6.89 9.48
CA LEU A 220 -9.72 6.13 8.31
C LEU A 220 -10.92 5.69 7.46
N ARG A 221 -11.98 5.17 8.09
CA ARG A 221 -13.22 4.77 7.41
C ARG A 221 -13.86 5.97 6.70
N ARG A 222 -13.86 7.15 7.31
CA ARG A 222 -14.44 8.35 6.72
C ARG A 222 -13.68 8.85 5.48
N ILE A 223 -12.36 8.77 5.45
CA ILE A 223 -11.57 9.33 4.33
C ILE A 223 -11.24 8.30 3.24
N ALA A 224 -11.22 7.01 3.58
CA ALA A 224 -10.74 5.96 2.70
C ALA A 224 -11.72 4.79 2.57
N GLY A 225 -12.78 4.71 3.39
CA GLY A 225 -13.58 3.50 3.58
C GLY A 225 -14.14 2.88 2.29
N ASP A 226 -14.66 3.70 1.38
CA ASP A 226 -15.23 3.23 0.11
C ASP A 226 -14.18 2.97 -0.98
N ARG A 227 -12.91 3.28 -0.71
CA ARG A 227 -11.84 3.14 -1.69
C ARG A 227 -11.47 1.67 -1.85
N THR A 228 -11.34 1.22 -3.08
CA THR A 228 -10.92 -0.16 -3.40
C THR A 228 -9.40 -0.25 -3.29
N VAL A 229 -8.88 -1.19 -2.51
CA VAL A 229 -7.44 -1.38 -2.29
C VAL A 229 -7.02 -2.83 -2.50
N PRO A 230 -5.81 -3.07 -3.03
CA PRO A 230 -5.24 -4.40 -3.10
C PRO A 230 -4.76 -4.85 -1.72
N VAL A 231 -5.07 -6.09 -1.36
CA VAL A 231 -4.63 -6.74 -0.13
C VAL A 231 -4.10 -8.13 -0.41
N GLU A 232 -3.05 -8.52 0.31
CA GLU A 232 -2.52 -9.87 0.36
C GLU A 232 -3.26 -10.67 1.44
N VAL A 233 -3.65 -11.91 1.12
CA VAL A 233 -4.26 -12.85 2.07
C VAL A 233 -3.43 -14.12 2.10
N GLY A 234 -2.91 -14.49 3.28
CA GLY A 234 -2.01 -15.62 3.44
C GLY A 234 -0.89 -15.34 4.44
N LYS A 235 -0.02 -16.32 4.71
CA LYS A 235 1.13 -16.14 5.63
C LYS A 235 2.13 -15.09 5.09
N ASN A 236 2.55 -15.24 3.84
CA ASN A 236 3.39 -14.29 3.09
C ASN A 236 3.43 -14.69 1.60
N TYR A 237 4.03 -13.86 0.75
CA TYR A 237 4.09 -14.04 -0.71
C TYR A 237 4.93 -15.24 -1.20
N LEU A 238 5.68 -15.91 -0.32
CA LEU A 238 6.42 -17.14 -0.66
C LEU A 238 5.59 -18.42 -0.46
N CYS A 239 4.40 -18.32 0.14
CA CYS A 239 3.54 -19.48 0.43
C CYS A 239 2.53 -19.73 -0.71
N SER A 240 2.25 -21.00 -1.01
CA SER A 240 1.26 -21.40 -2.05
C SER A 240 -0.16 -20.89 -1.80
N GLU A 241 -0.53 -20.72 -0.53
CA GLU A 241 -1.87 -20.28 -0.11
C GLU A 241 -2.08 -18.76 -0.32
N TRP A 242 -1.01 -18.04 -0.66
CA TRP A 242 -1.03 -16.59 -0.83
C TRP A 242 -1.82 -16.20 -2.06
N LYS A 243 -2.63 -15.16 -1.90
CA LYS A 243 -3.38 -14.54 -2.99
C LYS A 243 -3.52 -13.04 -2.78
N GLN A 244 -3.82 -12.35 -3.87
CA GLN A 244 -4.23 -10.95 -3.85
C GLN A 244 -5.73 -10.85 -4.03
N GLU A 245 -6.36 -9.98 -3.24
CA GLU A 245 -7.76 -9.62 -3.35
C GLU A 245 -7.90 -8.10 -3.48
N LEU A 246 -8.95 -7.65 -4.17
CA LEU A 246 -9.38 -6.25 -4.18
C LEU A 246 -10.61 -6.14 -3.29
N VAL A 247 -10.49 -5.32 -2.25
CA VAL A 247 -11.55 -5.12 -1.24
C VAL A 247 -11.74 -3.64 -0.98
N THR A 248 -12.87 -3.24 -0.40
CA THR A 248 -12.99 -1.88 0.11
C THR A 248 -12.07 -1.68 1.32
N PHE A 249 -11.59 -0.46 1.53
CA PHE A 249 -10.77 -0.14 2.70
C PHE A 249 -11.52 -0.44 4.00
N SER A 250 -12.84 -0.21 4.05
CA SER A 250 -13.69 -0.58 5.20
C SER A 250 -13.69 -2.08 5.48
N GLU A 251 -13.91 -2.93 4.47
CA GLU A 251 -13.82 -4.39 4.63
C GLU A 251 -12.44 -4.81 5.11
N PHE A 252 -11.38 -4.19 4.57
CA PHE A 252 -10.02 -4.44 5.01
C PHE A 252 -9.81 -4.08 6.49
N LEU A 253 -10.31 -2.93 6.93
CA LEU A 253 -10.27 -2.51 8.33
C LEU A 253 -11.01 -3.48 9.26
N GLU A 254 -12.14 -4.04 8.82
CA GLU A 254 -12.88 -5.06 9.58
C GLU A 254 -12.11 -6.39 9.68
N ARG A 255 -11.48 -6.83 8.59
CA ARG A 255 -10.61 -8.03 8.58
C ARG A 255 -9.46 -7.87 9.57
N VAL A 256 -8.83 -6.69 9.60
CA VAL A 256 -7.77 -6.34 10.54
C VAL A 256 -8.26 -6.46 11.99
N GLN A 257 -9.42 -5.88 12.32
CA GLN A 257 -9.96 -5.90 13.68
C GLN A 257 -10.36 -7.32 14.13
N SER A 258 -10.87 -8.13 13.22
CA SER A 258 -11.35 -9.49 13.51
C SER A 258 -10.23 -10.55 13.55
N THR A 259 -9.00 -10.22 13.12
CA THR A 259 -7.87 -11.18 13.07
C THR A 259 -7.50 -11.71 14.47
N GLY A 260 -7.76 -10.96 15.55
CA GLY A 260 -7.54 -11.44 16.93
C GLY A 260 -8.53 -12.52 17.40
N CYS A 261 -9.64 -12.72 16.70
CA CYS A 261 -10.74 -13.62 17.10
C CYS A 261 -10.95 -14.82 16.15
N SER A 262 -10.16 -14.94 15.07
CA SER A 262 -10.41 -15.91 14.00
C SER A 262 -9.14 -16.65 13.58
N SER A 263 -9.24 -17.94 13.27
CA SER A 263 -8.19 -18.76 12.66
C SER A 263 -7.93 -18.43 11.18
N LYS A 264 -8.48 -17.32 10.67
CA LYS A 264 -8.33 -16.88 9.27
C LYS A 264 -6.92 -16.36 9.03
N ALA A 265 -6.42 -16.58 7.80
CA ALA A 265 -5.15 -16.05 7.35
C ALA A 265 -5.12 -14.51 7.47
N PRO A 266 -3.98 -13.90 7.83
CA PRO A 266 -3.89 -12.45 7.98
C PRO A 266 -4.10 -11.77 6.62
N THR A 267 -4.73 -10.59 6.67
CA THR A 267 -4.90 -9.71 5.51
C THR A 267 -3.93 -8.54 5.62
N TYR A 268 -3.14 -8.30 4.58
CA TYR A 268 -2.06 -7.31 4.59
C TYR A 268 -2.13 -6.44 3.34
N LEU A 269 -2.44 -5.15 3.48
CA LEU A 269 -2.19 -4.17 2.42
C LEU A 269 -0.69 -3.93 2.42
N ALA A 270 0.01 -4.37 1.39
CA ALA A 270 1.46 -4.28 1.29
C ALA A 270 1.87 -3.72 -0.06
N GLN A 271 2.97 -2.96 -0.08
CA GLN A 271 3.60 -2.43 -1.29
C GLN A 271 2.66 -1.64 -2.22
N HIS A 272 1.62 -1.00 -1.67
CA HIS A 272 0.65 -0.26 -2.47
C HIS A 272 0.91 1.26 -2.41
N GLN A 273 0.82 1.96 -3.54
CA GLN A 273 0.96 3.42 -3.63
C GLN A 273 -0.31 4.14 -3.14
N LEU A 274 -0.72 3.83 -1.90
CA LEU A 274 -1.99 4.24 -1.30
C LEU A 274 -2.14 5.77 -1.23
N PHE A 275 -1.03 6.50 -1.09
CA PHE A 275 -1.05 7.96 -0.97
C PHE A 275 -1.24 8.65 -2.31
N ASP A 276 -0.86 8.00 -3.40
CA ASP A 276 -1.17 8.50 -4.74
C ASP A 276 -2.64 8.24 -5.06
N GLN A 277 -3.24 7.19 -4.51
CA GLN A 277 -4.66 6.89 -4.68
C GLN A 277 -5.55 7.73 -3.76
N ILE A 278 -5.16 7.93 -2.49
CA ILE A 278 -5.98 8.57 -1.46
C ILE A 278 -5.29 9.85 -0.99
N ASN A 279 -5.59 10.95 -1.69
CA ASN A 279 -5.00 12.26 -1.43
C ASN A 279 -5.18 12.76 0.01
N ASP A 280 -6.25 12.40 0.70
CA ASP A 280 -6.44 12.77 2.11
C ASP A 280 -5.43 12.11 3.05
N LEU A 281 -5.02 10.87 2.79
CA LEU A 281 -3.90 10.23 3.50
C LEU A 281 -2.57 10.90 3.13
N ARG A 282 -2.38 11.30 1.88
CA ARG A 282 -1.15 11.99 1.44
C ARG A 282 -0.91 13.31 2.16
N LYS A 283 -1.97 14.03 2.52
CA LYS A 283 -1.92 15.30 3.29
C LYS A 283 -1.45 15.11 4.74
N ASP A 284 -1.49 13.89 5.26
CA ASP A 284 -1.11 13.58 6.64
C ASP A 284 0.39 13.28 6.83
N ILE A 285 1.16 13.26 5.73
CA ILE A 285 2.60 12.93 5.72
C ILE A 285 3.41 13.93 4.92
N SER A 286 4.72 13.94 5.15
CA SER A 286 5.71 14.72 4.40
C SER A 286 6.87 13.82 3.98
N ILE A 287 7.50 14.12 2.84
CA ILE A 287 8.69 13.38 2.42
C ILE A 287 9.87 13.84 3.31
N PRO A 288 10.57 12.94 4.02
CA PRO A 288 11.73 13.32 4.84
C PRO A 288 12.84 14.02 4.03
N ASP A 289 13.52 15.02 4.58
CA ASP A 289 14.60 15.72 3.85
C ASP A 289 15.78 14.79 3.49
N TYR A 290 16.00 13.73 4.28
CA TYR A 290 17.01 12.70 4.02
C TYR A 290 16.85 11.99 2.67
N CYS A 291 15.65 12.03 2.11
CA CYS A 291 15.31 11.53 0.79
C CYS A 291 16.05 12.25 -0.35
N CYS A 292 16.48 13.49 -0.11
CA CYS A 292 17.25 14.29 -1.03
C CYS A 292 18.76 14.03 -0.92
N ALA A 293 19.20 13.17 0.00
CA ALA A 293 20.61 12.80 0.13
C ALA A 293 21.08 11.99 -1.09
N GLY A 294 22.33 12.21 -1.50
CA GLY A 294 22.97 11.43 -2.56
C GLY A 294 22.50 11.71 -3.99
N GLY A 295 21.72 12.79 -4.22
CA GLY A 295 21.36 13.26 -5.56
C GLY A 295 20.42 12.33 -6.34
N GLY A 296 19.73 11.43 -5.64
CA GLY A 296 18.72 10.54 -6.22
C GLY A 296 17.32 11.16 -6.31
N GLU A 297 16.40 10.39 -6.90
CA GLU A 297 14.99 10.76 -7.01
C GLU A 297 14.10 9.79 -6.22
N LEU A 298 13.01 10.30 -5.67
CA LEU A 298 11.94 9.50 -5.08
C LEU A 298 11.35 8.58 -6.14
N ARG A 299 11.22 7.29 -5.82
CA ARG A 299 10.70 6.29 -6.76
C ARG A 299 9.29 5.89 -6.47
N SER A 300 9.01 5.56 -5.23
CA SER A 300 7.69 5.11 -4.82
C SER A 300 7.43 5.48 -3.38
N LEU A 301 6.15 5.74 -3.12
CA LEU A 301 5.62 6.06 -1.81
C LEU A 301 4.57 5.02 -1.44
N ASN A 302 5.02 3.97 -0.76
CA ASN A 302 4.20 2.80 -0.52
C ASN A 302 3.64 2.78 0.92
N ALA A 303 2.45 2.23 1.06
CA ALA A 303 1.81 1.94 2.34
C ALA A 303 1.91 0.44 2.64
N TRP A 304 2.01 0.18 3.94
CA TRP A 304 1.84 -1.14 4.49
C TRP A 304 0.95 -1.05 5.72
N PHE A 305 -0.17 -1.76 5.68
CA PHE A 305 -1.18 -1.80 6.70
C PHE A 305 -1.51 -3.27 6.94
N GLY A 306 -1.26 -3.81 8.12
CA GLY A 306 -1.68 -5.18 8.44
C GLY A 306 -1.67 -5.50 9.93
N PRO A 307 -2.45 -6.52 10.35
CA PRO A 307 -2.60 -6.89 11.75
C PRO A 307 -1.27 -7.38 12.35
N ALA A 308 -1.26 -7.59 13.67
CA ALA A 308 -0.16 -8.30 14.30
C ALA A 308 0.03 -9.68 13.65
N GLY A 309 1.28 -10.12 13.48
CA GLY A 309 1.62 -11.38 12.85
C GLY A 309 1.91 -11.31 11.35
N THR A 310 1.64 -10.18 10.67
CA THR A 310 2.06 -10.04 9.26
C THR A 310 3.58 -10.10 9.12
N VAL A 311 4.04 -10.87 8.13
CA VAL A 311 5.46 -11.08 7.84
C VAL A 311 5.75 -10.64 6.40
N THR A 312 6.79 -9.84 6.24
CA THR A 312 7.47 -9.68 4.97
C THR A 312 8.76 -10.53 5.06
N PRO A 313 8.85 -11.63 4.28
CA PRO A 313 10.02 -12.50 4.21
C PRO A 313 11.33 -11.75 4.00
N LEU A 314 12.44 -12.42 4.27
CA LEU A 314 13.77 -11.84 4.12
C LEU A 314 14.04 -11.59 2.63
N HIS A 315 14.27 -10.35 2.24
CA HIS A 315 14.51 -9.93 0.85
C HIS A 315 15.42 -8.71 0.80
N HIS A 316 15.97 -8.39 -0.36
CA HIS A 316 16.60 -7.09 -0.62
C HIS A 316 15.83 -6.30 -1.68
N ASP A 317 15.92 -4.98 -1.61
CA ASP A 317 15.31 -4.07 -2.57
C ASP A 317 16.35 -3.54 -3.56
N PRO A 318 15.97 -3.00 -4.73
CA PRO A 318 16.93 -2.40 -5.67
C PRO A 318 17.30 -0.95 -5.31
N HIS A 319 16.71 -0.39 -4.25
CA HIS A 319 16.68 1.04 -3.93
C HIS A 319 16.94 1.28 -2.45
N HIS A 320 17.41 2.49 -2.10
CA HIS A 320 17.52 2.89 -0.71
C HIS A 320 16.13 3.19 -0.15
N ASN A 321 15.89 2.81 1.10
CA ASN A 321 14.57 2.91 1.72
C ASN A 321 14.60 3.73 3.01
N ILE A 322 13.53 4.50 3.24
CA ILE A 322 13.20 5.06 4.54
C ILE A 322 11.89 4.45 5.02
N LEU A 323 11.99 3.70 6.12
CA LEU A 323 10.86 3.06 6.79
C LEU A 323 10.30 3.95 7.91
N ALA A 324 9.11 4.49 7.70
CA ALA A 324 8.39 5.40 8.58
C ALA A 324 7.21 4.69 9.29
N GLN A 325 7.44 4.26 10.52
CA GLN A 325 6.44 3.59 11.38
C GLN A 325 5.55 4.62 12.09
N VAL A 326 4.25 4.64 11.79
CA VAL A 326 3.30 5.62 12.36
C VAL A 326 2.45 5.02 13.47
N VAL A 327 1.87 3.84 13.23
CA VAL A 327 0.93 3.17 14.15
C VAL A 327 1.41 1.75 14.42
N GLY A 328 1.47 1.31 15.67
CA GLY A 328 1.93 -0.04 16.03
C GLY A 328 3.46 -0.21 16.02
N LYS A 329 3.93 -1.48 15.98
CA LYS A 329 5.36 -1.84 16.07
C LYS A 329 5.77 -3.00 15.15
N LYS A 330 7.01 -2.92 14.66
CA LYS A 330 7.66 -3.94 13.83
C LYS A 330 9.01 -4.37 14.40
N TYR A 331 9.33 -5.63 14.16
CA TYR A 331 10.66 -6.19 14.29
C TYR A 331 11.27 -6.18 12.91
N VAL A 332 12.45 -5.57 12.79
CA VAL A 332 13.19 -5.59 11.54
C VAL A 332 14.57 -6.16 11.81
N ARG A 333 14.93 -7.16 11.01
CA ARG A 333 16.24 -7.78 11.02
C ARG A 333 16.94 -7.43 9.71
N LEU A 334 18.16 -6.92 9.81
CA LEU A 334 18.98 -6.51 8.68
C LEU A 334 20.23 -7.37 8.60
N TYR A 335 20.56 -7.77 7.38
CA TYR A 335 21.75 -8.53 7.04
C TYR A 335 22.51 -7.80 5.95
N SER A 336 23.82 -7.66 6.13
CA SER A 336 24.66 -7.03 5.12
C SER A 336 24.65 -7.83 3.81
N ALA A 337 24.61 -7.14 2.68
CA ALA A 337 24.63 -7.75 1.35
C ALA A 337 25.78 -8.75 1.13
N LYS A 338 26.92 -8.55 1.82
CA LYS A 338 28.07 -9.47 1.80
C LYS A 338 27.77 -10.89 2.28
N TYR A 339 26.62 -11.11 2.92
CA TYR A 339 26.14 -12.42 3.38
C TYR A 339 25.07 -13.03 2.46
N SER A 340 24.90 -12.51 1.24
CA SER A 340 23.85 -12.97 0.32
C SER A 340 23.91 -14.48 0.06
N GLU A 341 25.10 -15.08 0.00
CA GLU A 341 25.24 -16.52 -0.23
C GLU A 341 24.72 -17.36 0.95
N GLU A 342 24.93 -16.89 2.18
CA GLU A 342 24.45 -17.51 3.41
C GLU A 342 22.94 -17.34 3.63
N LEU A 343 22.31 -16.46 2.85
CA LEU A 343 20.88 -16.19 2.88
C LEU A 343 20.09 -16.91 1.78
N TYR A 344 20.75 -17.73 0.94
CA TYR A 344 20.08 -18.63 -0.01
C TYR A 344 18.95 -17.96 -0.82
N PRO A 345 19.22 -16.91 -1.62
CA PRO A 345 18.21 -16.32 -2.48
C PRO A 345 17.64 -17.35 -3.47
N TYR A 346 16.41 -17.15 -3.92
CA TYR A 346 15.87 -17.98 -5.00
C TYR A 346 16.68 -17.79 -6.29
N SER A 347 16.75 -18.83 -7.12
CA SER A 347 17.36 -18.74 -8.46
C SER A 347 16.38 -18.26 -9.53
N GLU A 348 15.07 -18.31 -9.24
CA GLU A 348 14.01 -17.86 -10.13
C GLU A 348 14.02 -16.33 -10.30
N THR A 349 13.85 -15.85 -11.53
CA THR A 349 14.01 -14.42 -11.87
C THR A 349 13.09 -13.48 -11.10
N MET A 350 11.88 -13.92 -10.74
CA MET A 350 10.89 -13.09 -10.05
C MET A 350 11.07 -13.02 -8.53
N LEU A 351 11.80 -13.97 -7.94
CA LEU A 351 12.01 -14.09 -6.49
C LEU A 351 13.49 -14.04 -6.10
N ASN A 352 14.39 -13.74 -7.05
CA ASN A 352 15.83 -13.77 -6.82
C ASN A 352 16.34 -12.80 -5.75
N ASN A 353 15.51 -11.82 -5.40
CA ASN A 353 15.79 -10.88 -4.34
C ASN A 353 15.27 -11.34 -2.97
N SER A 354 14.56 -12.48 -2.89
CA SER A 354 14.01 -13.07 -1.68
C SER A 354 14.83 -14.29 -1.26
N SER A 355 15.01 -14.45 0.05
CA SER A 355 15.65 -15.60 0.68
C SER A 355 14.68 -16.77 0.79
N GLN A 356 15.19 -17.98 0.60
CA GLN A 356 14.48 -19.24 0.87
C GLN A 356 14.35 -19.53 2.38
N VAL A 357 15.16 -18.86 3.22
CA VAL A 357 15.23 -19.13 4.65
C VAL A 357 14.03 -18.52 5.39
N ASP A 358 13.16 -19.38 5.96
CA ASP A 358 12.13 -18.95 6.90
C ASP A 358 12.76 -18.69 8.28
N LEU A 359 12.99 -17.41 8.61
CA LEU A 359 13.60 -17.04 9.91
C LEU A 359 12.74 -17.44 11.11
N ASP A 360 11.43 -17.65 10.93
CA ASP A 360 10.56 -18.12 12.01
C ASP A 360 10.74 -19.62 12.29
N ASN A 361 11.22 -20.39 11.31
CA ASN A 361 11.42 -21.84 11.40
C ASN A 361 12.51 -22.30 10.43
N ILE A 362 13.78 -22.04 10.78
CA ILE A 362 14.93 -22.33 9.92
C ILE A 362 15.11 -23.84 9.80
N ASP A 363 15.10 -24.36 8.57
CA ASP A 363 15.55 -25.73 8.29
C ASP A 363 17.09 -25.76 8.31
N GLU A 364 17.66 -26.27 9.40
CA GLU A 364 19.11 -26.31 9.59
C GLU A 364 19.81 -27.36 8.69
N VAL A 365 19.06 -28.32 8.15
CA VAL A 365 19.57 -29.35 7.23
C VAL A 365 19.68 -28.76 5.82
N GLU A 366 18.66 -28.03 5.39
CA GLU A 366 18.61 -27.39 4.08
C GLU A 366 19.46 -26.12 4.02
N PHE A 367 19.47 -25.31 5.09
CA PHE A 367 20.12 -24.00 5.13
C PHE A 367 21.22 -23.88 6.21
N PRO A 368 22.24 -24.77 6.23
CA PRO A 368 23.20 -24.86 7.32
C PRO A 368 24.02 -23.58 7.53
N LYS A 369 24.34 -22.83 6.46
CA LYS A 369 25.12 -21.58 6.60
C LYS A 369 24.34 -20.46 7.31
N SER A 370 23.01 -20.46 7.19
CA SER A 370 22.13 -19.50 7.86
C SER A 370 21.91 -19.83 9.34
N ALA A 371 21.96 -21.13 9.67
CA ALA A 371 21.79 -21.66 11.01
C ALA A 371 23.04 -21.48 11.88
N ILE A 372 24.25 -21.52 11.29
CA ILE A 372 25.51 -21.30 12.02
C ILE A 372 25.61 -19.80 12.33
N GLY A 373 25.55 -19.42 13.61
CA GLY A 373 25.48 -18.04 14.11
C GLY A 373 26.70 -17.13 13.86
N GLY A 374 27.37 -17.29 12.72
CA GLY A 374 28.50 -16.48 12.26
C GLY A 374 28.09 -15.26 11.42
N VAL A 375 26.81 -15.13 11.04
CA VAL A 375 26.31 -13.96 10.31
C VAL A 375 25.96 -12.86 11.33
N PRO A 376 26.69 -11.72 11.38
CA PRO A 376 26.36 -10.58 12.21
C PRO A 376 25.00 -10.03 11.79
N ILE A 377 24.10 -9.95 12.76
CA ILE A 377 22.75 -9.44 12.59
C ILE A 377 22.71 -8.00 13.13
N LEU A 378 22.13 -7.09 12.36
CA LEU A 378 21.71 -5.79 12.86
C LEU A 378 20.21 -5.81 13.12
N GLU A 379 19.82 -5.39 14.32
CA GLU A 379 18.41 -5.38 14.72
C GLU A 379 17.91 -3.95 14.90
N VAL A 380 16.88 -3.58 14.15
CA VAL A 380 16.23 -2.29 14.37
C VAL A 380 15.21 -2.45 15.47
N GLN A 381 15.56 -1.97 16.66
CA GLN A 381 14.63 -1.86 17.76
C GLN A 381 13.89 -0.52 17.70
N TRP A 382 12.68 -0.54 17.16
CA TRP A 382 11.63 0.49 17.33
C TRP A 382 11.85 1.85 16.63
N CYS A 383 10.89 2.22 15.78
CA CYS A 383 10.44 3.62 15.66
C CYS A 383 9.29 3.88 16.68
N LEU A 384 9.13 5.14 17.10
CA LEU A 384 8.39 5.58 18.30
C LEU A 384 6.89 5.18 18.41
N ARG A 385 6.52 4.73 19.64
CA ARG A 385 5.25 4.77 20.46
C ARG A 385 3.92 5.14 19.76
N ILE A 386 2.75 4.49 19.95
CA ILE A 386 2.22 3.55 20.97
C ILE A 386 1.18 2.61 20.27
N CYS A 387 1.16 1.29 20.53
CA CYS A 387 0.08 0.49 21.19
C CYS A 387 0.01 -0.93 20.52
N LYS A 388 -0.84 -1.87 20.98
CA LYS A 388 -1.03 -3.25 20.42
C LYS A 388 -2.13 -3.41 19.34
N HIS A 389 -1.85 -4.28 18.36
CA HIS A 389 -2.62 -4.71 17.17
C HIS A 389 -2.60 -3.72 16.02
N LEU A 390 -2.22 -4.20 14.84
CA LEU A 390 -2.03 -3.44 13.61
C LEU A 390 -0.78 -2.55 13.54
N VAL A 391 -0.10 -2.64 12.41
CA VAL A 391 0.87 -1.65 11.97
C VAL A 391 0.44 -0.95 10.71
N PHE A 392 0.40 0.38 10.78
CA PHE A 392 0.47 1.24 9.61
C PHE A 392 1.87 1.85 9.52
N PHE A 393 2.54 1.58 8.40
CA PHE A 393 3.78 2.25 8.08
C PHE A 393 3.83 2.64 6.61
N LEU A 394 4.66 3.65 6.39
CA LEU A 394 5.05 4.15 5.10
C LEU A 394 6.48 3.70 4.85
N CYS A 395 6.79 3.14 3.70
CA CYS A 395 8.17 3.09 3.23
C CYS A 395 8.28 3.89 1.94
N LEU A 396 9.20 4.84 1.98
CA LEU A 396 9.60 5.63 0.84
C LEU A 396 10.83 4.97 0.22
N CYS A 397 10.74 4.61 -1.05
CA CYS A 397 11.86 4.06 -1.82
C CYS A 397 12.48 5.15 -2.71
N PHE A 398 13.81 5.25 -2.75
CA PHE A 398 14.58 6.22 -3.53
C PHE A 398 15.60 5.53 -4.43
N LYS A 399 15.71 6.00 -5.68
CA LYS A 399 16.75 5.53 -6.61
C LYS A 399 17.91 6.50 -6.55
N ILE A 400 19.07 5.97 -6.22
CA ILE A 400 20.35 6.65 -6.38
C ILE A 400 21.11 5.94 -7.51
N LEU A 401 21.75 6.71 -8.38
CA LEU A 401 22.47 6.23 -9.58
C LEU A 401 23.88 5.70 -9.28
N PHE A 402 24.15 5.28 -8.03
CA PHE A 402 25.41 4.63 -7.67
C PHE A 402 25.15 3.17 -7.29
N GLY A 403 25.65 2.26 -8.11
CA GLY A 403 25.53 0.82 -7.91
C GLY A 403 26.27 0.36 -6.66
N ARG A 404 25.54 0.17 -5.58
CA ARG A 404 25.98 -0.64 -4.43
C ARG A 404 24.91 -1.66 -4.08
N GLU A 405 25.37 -2.83 -3.66
CA GLU A 405 24.56 -3.96 -3.25
C GLU A 405 23.68 -3.57 -2.06
N VAL A 406 22.43 -4.06 -2.05
CA VAL A 406 21.42 -3.69 -1.06
C VAL A 406 21.31 -4.79 0.00
N ASP A 407 21.25 -4.38 1.26
CA ASP A 407 21.12 -5.28 2.40
C ASP A 407 19.79 -6.06 2.38
N PHE A 408 19.82 -7.28 2.92
CA PHE A 408 18.59 -8.06 3.11
C PHE A 408 17.86 -7.60 4.38
N MET A 409 16.54 -7.51 4.29
CA MET A 409 15.62 -7.04 5.31
C MET A 409 14.48 -8.04 5.53
N TYR A 410 14.28 -8.45 6.78
CA TYR A 410 13.12 -9.21 7.22
C TYR A 410 12.27 -8.34 8.13
N ILE A 411 10.94 -8.38 7.97
CA ILE A 411 10.03 -7.56 8.76
C ILE A 411 8.90 -8.42 9.33
N LYS A 412 8.71 -8.37 10.64
CA LYS A 412 7.56 -8.98 11.31
C LYS A 412 6.80 -7.98 12.17
N THR A 413 5.49 -7.94 12.01
CA THR A 413 4.59 -7.07 12.78
C THR A 413 4.18 -7.76 14.08
N PHE A 414 4.21 -7.04 15.20
CA PHE A 414 3.80 -7.61 16.49
C PHE A 414 3.19 -6.55 17.42
N ALA A 415 2.67 -7.00 18.56
CA ALA A 415 1.99 -6.16 19.54
C ALA A 415 2.87 -5.85 20.78
N GLY A 416 3.09 -4.57 21.14
CA GLY A 416 3.41 -4.14 22.54
C GLY A 416 4.74 -3.37 22.83
N LYS A 417 4.80 -2.66 23.97
CA LYS A 417 5.85 -1.72 24.51
C LYS A 417 7.09 -2.35 25.24
N ILE A 418 8.31 -2.29 24.71
CA ILE A 418 9.52 -2.56 25.54
C ILE A 418 10.04 -1.29 26.22
N TYR A 419 10.33 -1.38 27.52
CA TYR A 419 11.33 -0.56 28.22
C TYR A 419 12.56 -1.44 28.48
N VAL A 420 13.75 -0.96 28.13
CA VAL A 420 15.01 -1.51 28.63
C VAL A 420 15.63 -0.41 29.48
N GLN A 421 15.89 -0.72 30.76
CA GLN A 421 16.69 0.13 31.62
C GLN A 421 18.09 0.27 30.99
N PRO A 422 18.67 1.48 30.96
CA PRO A 422 20.05 1.65 30.51
C PRO A 422 20.96 0.79 31.41
N ALA A 423 21.80 -0.02 30.78
CA ALA A 423 22.96 -0.61 31.44
C ALA A 423 24.04 0.46 31.63
#